data_AF-A0A0A1ZP80-F1
#
_entry.id   AF-A0A0A1ZP80-F1
#
_cell.length_a   1.000
_cell.length_b   1.000
_cell.length_c   1.000
_cell.angle_alpha   90.00
_cell.angle_beta   90.00
_cell.angle_gamma   90.00
#
_symmetry.space_group_name_H-M   'P 1'
#
loop_
_entity.id
_entity.type
_entity.pdbx_description
1 polymer ?
#
loop_
_entity_poly.entity_id
_entity_poly.type
_entity_poly.pdbx_seq_one_letter_code
_entity_poly.pdbx_strand_id
1 'polypeptide(L)' 'MLTTKITFALAEWIRKWRKFKDKNPSIEDCIKFTEWKLEYYKLTESDKRIIESILLYETE' A
#
# COMPACT_ATOMS: atom_id res chain seq x y z
N MET A 1 -11.02 5.45 5.91
CA MET A 1 -10.25 4.88 7.04
C MET A 1 -9.84 3.47 6.66
N LEU A 2 -8.56 3.29 6.37
CA LEU A 2 -8.00 1.97 6.11
C LEU A 2 -8.19 1.06 7.31
N THR A 3 -8.74 -0.13 7.05
CA THR A 3 -8.84 -1.14 8.09
C THR A 3 -7.49 -1.82 8.29
N THR A 4 -7.27 -2.36 9.48
CA THR A 4 -6.07 -3.17 9.80
C THR A 4 -5.85 -4.31 8.80
N LYS A 5 -6.92 -4.90 8.26
CA LYS A 5 -6.83 -5.96 7.24
C LYS A 5 -6.20 -5.45 5.94
N ILE A 6 -6.53 -4.23 5.53
CA ILE A 6 -6.03 -3.62 4.30
C ILE A 6 -4.58 -3.19 4.48
N THR A 7 -4.24 -2.61 5.63
CA THR A 7 -2.85 -2.21 5.92
C THR A 7 -1.91 -3.42 5.96
N PHE A 8 -2.33 -4.54 6.55
CA PHE A 8 -1.57 -5.80 6.49
C PHE A 8 -1.44 -6.34 5.06
N ALA A 9 -2.53 -6.36 4.29
CA ALA A 9 -2.51 -6.82 2.91
C ALA A 9 -1.59 -5.96 2.02
N LEU A 10 -1.54 -4.64 2.25
CA LEU A 10 -0.62 -3.73 1.56
C LEU A 10 0.83 -4.04 1.93
N ALA A 11 1.15 -4.20 3.22
CA ALA A 11 2.50 -4.54 3.67
C ALA A 11 2.99 -5.86 3.07
N GLU A 12 2.15 -6.91 3.10
CA GLU A 12 2.47 -8.19 2.45
C GLU A 12 2.69 -8.05 0.94
N TRP A 13 1.89 -7.23 0.29
CA TRP A 13 2.02 -6.98 -1.15
C TRP A 13 3.32 -6.24 -1.48
N ILE A 14 3.73 -5.24 -0.68
CA ILE A 14 5.02 -4.54 -0.83
C ILE A 14 6.18 -5.52 -0.71
N ARG A 15 6.19 -6.37 0.33
CA ARG A 15 7.23 -7.40 0.53
C ARG A 15 7.32 -8.37 -0.65
N LYS A 16 6.18 -8.84 -1.16
CA LYS A 16 6.13 -9.71 -2.34
C LYS A 16 6.65 -8.98 -3.59
N TRP A 17 6.23 -7.74 -3.81
CA TRP A 17 6.69 -6.94 -4.95
C TRP A 17 8.21 -6.79 -4.96
N ARG A 18 8.81 -6.45 -3.81
CA ARG A 18 10.27 -6.36 -3.65
C ARG A 18 10.94 -7.70 -4.00
N LYS A 19 10.42 -8.81 -3.48
CA LYS A 19 10.95 -10.15 -3.76
C LYS A 19 10.91 -10.52 -5.25
N PHE A 20 9.88 -10.11 -5.99
CA PHE A 20 9.71 -10.46 -7.41
C PHE A 20 10.40 -9.49 -8.36
N LYS A 21 10.48 -8.20 -8.03
CA LYS A 21 10.98 -7.15 -8.94
C LYS A 21 12.33 -6.56 -8.52
N ASP A 22 12.86 -6.97 -7.38
CA ASP A 22 14.09 -6.46 -6.76
C ASP A 22 14.12 -4.93 -6.65
N LYS A 23 12.93 -4.33 -6.47
CA LYS A 23 12.74 -2.88 -6.36
C LYS A 23 11.51 -2.57 -5.52
N ASN A 24 11.51 -1.37 -4.93
CA ASN A 24 10.36 -0.89 -4.17
C ASN A 24 9.20 -0.53 -5.13
N PRO A 25 7.94 -0.80 -4.75
CA PRO A 25 6.80 -0.23 -5.46
C PRO A 25 6.76 1.29 -5.27
N SER A 26 6.18 2.00 -6.23
CA SER A 26 5.93 3.43 -6.07
C SER A 26 4.74 3.68 -5.13
N ILE A 27 4.61 4.91 -4.63
CA ILE A 27 3.42 5.32 -3.87
C ILE A 27 2.14 5.17 -4.69
N GLU A 28 2.20 5.43 -6.01
CA GLU A 28 1.07 5.26 -6.92
C GLU A 28 0.66 3.79 -7.06
N ASP A 29 1.62 2.87 -7.09
CA ASP A 29 1.31 1.43 -7.13
C ASP A 29 0.63 0.98 -5.84
N CYS A 30 1.09 1.48 -4.69
CA CYS A 30 0.49 1.20 -3.38
C CYS A 30 -0.95 1.74 -3.27
N ILE A 31 -1.19 2.95 -3.79
CA ILE A 31 -2.51 3.57 -3.88
C ILE A 31 -3.43 2.71 -4.76
N LYS A 32 -3.00 2.37 -5.98
CA LYS A 32 -3.80 1.54 -6.91
C LYS A 32 -4.15 0.18 -6.32
N PHE A 33 -3.19 -0.49 -5.67
CA PHE A 33 -3.46 -1.76 -5.00
C PHE A 33 -4.53 -1.60 -3.91
N THR A 34 -4.42 -0.53 -3.11
CA THR A 34 -5.32 -0.28 -2.00
C THR A 34 -6.74 0.08 -2.48
N GLU A 35 -6.86 0.89 -3.53
CA GLU A 35 -8.14 1.20 -4.19
C GLU A 35 -8.79 -0.05 -4.76
N TRP A 36 -8.00 -0.92 -5.40
CA TRP A 36 -8.50 -2.19 -5.94
C TRP A 36 -9.01 -3.12 -4.84
N LYS A 37 -8.29 -3.19 -3.71
CA LYS A 37 -8.70 -3.99 -2.54
C LYS A 37 -9.96 -3.47 -1.85
N LEU A 38 -10.26 -2.19 -2.01
CA LEU A 38 -11.44 -1.53 -1.46
C LEU A 38 -12.58 -1.42 -2.48
N GLU A 39 -12.53 -2.18 -3.58
CA GLU A 39 -13.58 -2.17 -4.61
C GLU A 39 -13.83 -0.76 -5.20
N TYR A 40 -12.76 -0.04 -5.53
CA TYR A 40 -12.79 1.32 -6.10
C TYR A 40 -13.25 2.43 -5.13
N TYR A 41 -13.10 2.22 -3.82
CA TYR A 41 -13.23 3.30 -2.85
C TYR A 41 -12.24 4.43 -3.14
N LYS A 42 -12.75 5.68 -3.15
CA LYS A 42 -11.90 6.87 -3.30
C LYS A 42 -11.14 7.13 -2.00
N LEU A 43 -9.83 6.93 -2.02
CA LEU A 43 -8.98 7.18 -0.86
C LEU A 43 -8.97 8.66 -0.47
N THR A 44 -9.06 8.90 0.84
CA THR A 44 -8.91 10.24 1.41
C THR A 44 -7.43 10.60 1.53
N GLU A 45 -7.11 11.88 1.71
CA GLU A 45 -5.73 12.32 1.98
C GLU A 45 -5.14 11.67 3.24
N SER A 46 -5.98 11.37 4.25
CA SER A 46 -5.54 10.65 5.44
C SER A 46 -5.17 9.20 5.14
N ASP A 47 -5.97 8.52 4.30
CA ASP A 47 -5.66 7.15 3.89
C ASP A 47 -4.35 7.10 3.06
N LYS A 48 -4.11 8.10 2.21
CA LYS A 48 -2.85 8.22 1.44
C LYS A 48 -1.62 8.38 2.34
N ARG A 49 -1.70 9.21 3.39
CA ARG A 49 -0.61 9.35 4.38
C ARG A 49 -0.30 8.04 5.11
N ILE A 50 -1.32 7.24 5.41
CA ILE A 50 -1.14 5.92 6.02
C ILE A 50 -0.41 4.98 5.04
N ILE A 51 -0.82 4.97 3.76
CA ILE A 51 -0.16 4.17 2.70
C ILE A 51 1.30 4.56 2.55
N GLU A 52 1.59 5.86 2.54
CA GLU A 52 2.96 6.39 2.46
C GLU A 52 3.81 5.96 3.66
N SER A 53 3.26 6.05 4.87
CA SER A 53 3.95 5.59 6.09
C SER A 53 4.24 4.09 6.07
N ILE A 54 3.31 3.27 5.56
CA ILE A 54 3.53 1.82 5.40
C ILE A 54 4.62 1.55 4.35
N LEU A 55 4.59 2.27 3.23
CA LEU A 55 5.61 2.13 2.19
C LEU A 55 7.01 2.45 2.75
N LEU A 56 7.15 3.57 3.46
CA LEU A 56 8.42 3.95 4.11
C LEU A 56 8.89 2.85 5.07
N TYR A 57 8.03 2.42 6.00
CA TYR A 57 8.36 1.39 6.98
C TYR A 57 8.79 0.05 6.36
N GLU A 58 8.18 -0.35 5.24
CA GLU A 58 8.48 -1.61 4.57
C GLU A 58 9.65 -1.51 3.57
N THR A 59 10.23 -0.32 3.39
CA THR A 59 11.32 -0.08 2.43
C THR A 59 12.61 0.47 3.05
N GLU A 60 12.55 0.99 4.28
CA GLU A 60 13.72 1.20 5.17
C GLU A 60 14.21 -0.12 5.78
#